data_AF-A0A918YTL9-F1
#
_entry.id   AF-A0A918YTL9-F1
#
_cell.length_a   1.000
_cell.length_b   1.000
_cell.length_c   1.000
_cell.angle_alpha   90.00
_cell.angle_beta   90.00
_cell.angle_gamma   90.00
#
_symmetry.space_group_name_H-M   'P 1'
#
loop_
_entity.id
_entity.type
_entity.pdbx_description
1 polymer ?
#
loop_
_entity_poly.entity_id
_entity_poly.type
_entity_poly.pdbx_seq_one_letter_code
_entity_poly.pdbx_strand_id
1 'polypeptide(L)' 'MQSEARAAGIDRVEVVSHLPAEDFYHRVGAVWTGTALANPPAVPWDRPKFEFRIPSE' A
#
# COMPACT_ATOMS: atom_id res chain seq x y z
N MET A 1 4.65 3.37 -10.83
CA MET A 1 3.60 3.61 -9.79
C MET A 1 3.51 5.07 -9.34
N GLN A 2 4.37 5.60 -8.45
CA GLN A 2 4.18 6.96 -7.89
C GLN A 2 4.16 8.06 -8.96
N SER A 3 5.01 7.96 -9.98
CA SER A 3 5.03 8.91 -11.10
C SER A 3 3.76 8.84 -11.95
N GLU A 4 3.20 7.65 -12.17
CA GLU A 4 1.93 7.48 -12.89
C GLU A 4 0.77 8.03 -12.07
N ALA A 5 0.75 7.77 -10.76
CA ALA A 5 -0.24 8.33 -9.85
C ALA A 5 -0.22 9.87 -9.88
N ARG A 6 0.98 10.46 -9.84
CA ARG A 6 1.15 11.91 -9.97
C ARG A 6 0.62 12.43 -11.32
N ALA A 7 1.00 11.79 -12.43
CA ALA A 7 0.53 12.18 -13.76
C ALA A 7 -1.00 12.08 -13.90
N ALA A 8 -1.63 11.18 -13.14
CA ALA A 8 -3.08 11.03 -13.08
C ALA A 8 -3.77 11.94 -12.04
N GLY A 9 -3.02 12.81 -11.34
CA GLY A 9 -3.57 13.68 -10.29
C GLY A 9 -4.02 12.93 -9.03
N ILE A 10 -3.52 11.72 -8.81
CA ILE A 10 -3.79 10.91 -7.61
C ILE A 10 -2.84 11.35 -6.50
N ASP A 11 -3.39 11.72 -5.35
CA ASP A 11 -2.66 12.18 -4.16
C ASP A 11 -2.23 11.05 -3.21
N ARG A 12 -2.83 9.87 -3.36
CA ARG A 12 -2.63 8.72 -2.48
C ARG A 12 -2.72 7.39 -3.24
N VAL A 13 -1.78 6.49 -2.96
CA VAL A 13 -1.86 5.10 -3.40
C VAL A 13 -1.90 4.16 -2.19
N GLU A 14 -2.95 3.36 -2.07
CA GLU A 14 -3.05 2.30 -1.08
C GLU A 14 -2.49 0.97 -1.61
N VAL A 15 -1.74 0.26 -0.78
CA VAL A 15 -1.16 -1.04 -1.09
C VAL A 15 -1.53 -2.03 -0.01
N VAL A 16 -2.06 -3.20 -0.41
CA VAL A 16 -2.26 -4.35 0.47
C VAL A 16 -1.25 -5.42 0.07
N SER A 17 -0.44 -5.89 1.01
CA SER A 17 0.62 -6.87 0.71
C SER A 17 0.71 -7.99 1.72
N HIS A 18 1.55 -8.98 1.43
CA HIS A 18 1.87 -10.07 2.35
C HIS A 18 2.92 -9.59 3.38
N LEU A 19 2.82 -10.07 4.63
CA LEU A 19 3.66 -9.62 5.77
C LEU A 19 5.18 -9.57 5.51
N PRO A 20 5.81 -10.56 4.85
CA PRO A 20 7.25 -10.53 4.53
C PRO A 20 7.70 -9.35 3.67
N ALA A 21 6.78 -8.66 2.99
CA ALA A 21 7.09 -7.47 2.20
C ALA A 21 6.98 -6.16 2.98
N GLU A 22 6.60 -6.19 4.26
CA GLU A 22 6.39 -5.00 5.10
C GLU A 22 7.63 -4.10 5.16
N ASP A 23 8.80 -4.67 5.45
CA ASP A 23 10.07 -3.94 5.48
C ASP A 23 10.42 -3.30 4.13
N PHE A 24 10.03 -3.93 3.03
CA PHE A 24 10.23 -3.35 1.70
C PHE A 24 9.38 -2.09 1.54
N TYR A 25 8.08 -2.16 1.84
CA TYR A 25 7.17 -1.02 1.70
C TYR A 25 7.54 0.14 2.62
N HIS A 26 7.93 -0.15 3.86
CA HIS A 26 8.46 0.87 4.75
C HIS A 26 9.70 1.58 4.18
N ARG A 27 10.66 0.81 3.67
CA ARG A 27 11.91 1.36 3.13
C ARG A 27 11.69 2.24 1.90
N VAL A 28 10.71 1.92 1.06
CA VAL A 28 10.40 2.73 -0.13
C VAL A 28 9.45 3.91 0.16
N GLY A 29 9.14 4.16 1.44
CA GLY A 29 8.40 5.35 1.88
C GLY A 29 6.90 5.14 2.05
N ALA A 30 6.42 3.90 2.06
CA ALA A 30 5.04 3.62 2.39
C ALA A 30 4.82 3.71 3.91
N VAL A 31 3.69 4.27 4.31
CA VAL A 31 3.27 4.39 5.71
C VAL A 31 2.29 3.27 6.02
N TRP A 32 2.47 2.59 7.15
CA TRP A 32 1.48 1.60 7.60
C TRP A 32 0.18 2.30 7.99
N THR A 33 -0.95 1.82 7.46
CA THR A 33 -2.28 2.43 7.67
C THR A 33 -3.31 1.48 8.25
N GLY A 34 -2.94 0.23 8.49
CA GLY A 34 -3.82 -0.74 9.15
C GLY A 34 -3.66 -2.16 8.62
N THR A 35 -4.68 -2.95 8.87
CA THR A 35 -4.79 -4.34 8.42
C THR A 35 -6.02 -4.49 7.54
N ALA A 36 -5.85 -5.12 6.38
CA ALA A 36 -6.93 -5.62 5.55
C ALA A 36 -7.26 -7.02 6.03
N LEU A 37 -8.53 -7.24 6.37
CA LEU A 37 -8.98 -8.54 6.86
C LEU A 37 -8.90 -9.62 5.77
N ALA A 38 -8.81 -10.87 6.21
CA ALA A 38 -8.99 -12.03 5.38
C ALA A 38 -10.31 -11.93 4.56
N ASN A 39 -10.25 -12.38 3.31
CA ASN A 39 -11.39 -12.51 2.41
C ASN A 39 -11.42 -13.92 1.79
N PRO A 40 -11.87 -14.92 2.56
CA PRO A 40 -11.90 -16.30 2.10
C PRO A 40 -12.96 -16.53 0.99
N PRO A 41 -12.74 -17.50 0.08
CA PRO A 41 -11.62 -18.44 0.07
C PRO A 41 -10.34 -17.88 -0.59
N ALA A 42 -10.44 -16.75 -1.30
CA ALA A 42 -9.36 -16.23 -2.13
C ALA A 42 -8.14 -15.78 -1.30
N VAL A 43 -8.37 -15.16 -0.13
CA VAL A 43 -7.29 -14.73 0.76
C VAL A 43 -7.62 -15.08 2.21
N PRO A 44 -7.14 -16.23 2.72
CA PRO A 44 -7.52 -16.74 4.03
C PRO A 44 -6.75 -16.12 5.22
N TRP A 45 -5.94 -15.08 5.00
CA TRP A 45 -5.16 -14.42 6.04
C TRP A 45 -5.26 -12.89 5.97
N ASP A 46 -5.05 -12.25 7.12
CA ASP A 46 -4.96 -10.80 7.26
C ASP A 46 -3.67 -10.26 6.63
N ARG A 47 -3.74 -9.04 6.11
CA ARG A 47 -2.68 -8.41 5.32
C ARG A 47 -2.44 -6.98 5.78
N PRO A 48 -1.19 -6.53 5.94
CA PRO A 48 -0.93 -5.12 6.19
C PRO A 48 -1.38 -4.24 5.01
N LYS A 49 -1.85 -3.04 5.36
CA LYS A 49 -2.15 -1.95 4.44
C LYS A 49 -1.11 -0.87 4.59
N PHE A 50 -0.66 -0.36 3.46
CA PHE A 50 0.28 0.75 3.37
C PHE A 50 -0.26 1.85 2.48
N GLU A 51 0.29 3.04 2.64
CA GLU A 51 -0.06 4.23 1.87
C GLU A 51 1.20 4.92 1.36
N PHE A 52 1.22 5.26 0.08
CA PHE A 52 2.13 6.27 -0.45
C PHE A 52 1.39 7.59 -0.60
N ARG A 53 1.91 8.64 0.03
CA ARG A 53 1.48 10.02 -0.24
C ARG A 53 2.20 10.51 -1.47
N ILE A 54 1.44 10.96 -2.46
CA ILE A 54 1.97 11.45 -3.74
C ILE A 54 1.90 12.97 -3.69
N PRO A 55 3.03 13.67 -3.49
CA PRO A 55 3.02 15.12 -3.51
C PRO A 55 2.69 15.60 -4.93
N SER A 56 1.79 16.59 -4.98
CA SER A 56 1.69 17.51 -6.10
C SER A 56 3.01 18.27 -6.20
N GLU A 57 3.57 18.40 -7.39
CA GLU A 57 4.80 19.19 -7.62
C GLU A 57 4.67 20.64 -7.17
#